data_AF-A0A2M7ZH32-F1
#
_entry.id   AF-A0A2M7ZH32-F1
#
_cell.length_a   1.000
_cell.length_b   1.000
_cell.length_c   1.000
_cell.angle_alpha   90.00
_cell.angle_beta   90.00
_cell.angle_gamma   90.00
#
_symmetry.space_group_name_H-M   'P 1'
#
loop_
_entity.id
_entity.type
_entity.pdbx_description
1 polymer ?
#
loop_
_entity_poly.entity_id
_entity_poly.type
_entity_poly.pdbx_seq_one_letter_code
_entity_poly.pdbx_strand_id
1 'polypeptide(L)' 'MDKKRNHIKLILGLKLKQLRQEKHLSLIEVASKSSLSVSYLNEIEKGKKYPKVEKIAQLAQV' A
#
# COMPACT_ATOMS: atom_id res chain seq x y z
N MET A 1 -15.52 -11.98 12.96
CA MET A 1 -14.55 -11.20 12.15
C MET A 1 -14.97 -9.73 12.18
N ASP A 2 -14.14 -8.85 12.75
CA ASP A 2 -14.42 -7.40 12.87
C ASP A 2 -14.49 -6.71 11.50
N LYS A 3 -15.70 -6.53 10.95
CA LYS A 3 -15.94 -5.89 9.64
C LYS A 3 -15.26 -4.52 9.50
N LYS A 4 -15.19 -3.73 10.58
CA LYS A 4 -14.54 -2.40 10.59
C LYS A 4 -13.06 -2.44 10.23
N ARG A 5 -12.29 -3.41 10.74
CA ARG A 5 -10.85 -3.53 10.46
C ARG A 5 -10.57 -3.87 9.00
N ASN A 6 -11.48 -4.59 8.35
CA ASN A 6 -11.35 -4.93 6.93
C ASN A 6 -11.61 -3.71 6.03
N HIS A 7 -12.56 -2.84 6.39
CA HIS A 7 -12.81 -1.62 5.62
C HIS A 7 -11.60 -0.68 5.62
N ILE A 8 -10.91 -0.53 6.76
CA ILE A 8 -9.71 0.30 6.87
C ILE A 8 -8.60 -0.20 5.94
N LYS A 9 -8.34 -1.51 5.93
CA LYS A 9 -7.34 -2.11 5.02
C LYS A 9 -7.70 -1.90 3.57
N LEU A 10 -8.98 -2.10 3.22
CA LEU A 10 -9.47 -1.93 1.86
C LEU A 10 -9.33 -0.48 1.39
N ILE A 11 -9.79 0.49 2.19
CA ILE A 11 -9.70 1.91 1.86
C ILE A 11 -8.25 2.34 1.66
N LEU A 12 -7.35 1.92 2.57
CA LEU A 12 -5.92 2.22 2.44
C LEU A 12 -5.34 1.63 1.15
N GLY A 13 -5.62 0.35 0.88
CA GLY A 13 -5.14 -0.33 -0.33
C GLY A 13 -5.61 0.34 -1.61
N LEU A 14 -6.89 0.73 -1.67
CA LEU A 14 -7.47 1.44 -2.81
C LEU A 14 -6.83 2.82 -3.01
N LYS A 15 -6.65 3.60 -1.94
CA LYS A 15 -6.00 4.91 -2.01
C LYS A 15 -4.54 4.81 -2.46
N LEU A 16 -3.81 3.82 -1.94
CA LEU A 16 -2.42 3.59 -2.34
C LEU A 16 -2.32 3.25 -3.83
N LYS A 17 -3.18 2.35 -4.32
CA LYS A 17 -3.25 1.99 -5.75
C LYS A 17 -3.59 3.21 -6.62
N GLN A 18 -4.57 4.00 -6.21
CA GLN A 18 -4.97 5.22 -6.90
C GLN A 18 -3.78 6.20 -7.02
N LEU A 19 -3.15 6.56 -5.90
CA LEU A 19 -2.00 7.48 -5.90
C LEU A 19 -0.83 6.97 -6.75
N ARG A 20 -0.55 5.68 -6.69
CA ARG A 20 0.49 5.06 -7.52
C ARG A 20 0.17 5.22 -9.01
N GLN A 21 -1.07 4.99 -9.41
CA GLN A 21 -1.52 5.12 -10.80
C GLN A 21 -1.53 6.59 -11.27
N GLU A 22 -1.94 7.52 -10.42
CA GLU A 22 -1.89 8.97 -10.69
C GLU A 22 -0.44 9.45 -10.90
N LYS A 23 0.52 8.87 -10.17
CA LYS A 23 1.96 9.12 -10.37
C LYS A 23 2.57 8.31 -11.53
N HIS A 24 1.78 7.53 -12.27
CA HIS A 24 2.23 6.62 -13.33
C HIS A 24 3.33 5.62 -12.91
N LEU A 25 3.35 5.23 -11.63
CA LEU A 25 4.36 4.30 -11.11
C LEU A 25 3.86 2.85 -11.19
N SER A 26 4.74 1.92 -11.54
CA SER A 26 4.52 0.49 -11.38
C SER A 26 4.71 0.05 -9.91
N LEU A 27 4.19 -1.14 -9.58
CA LEU A 27 4.43 -1.74 -8.26
C LEU A 27 5.93 -1.94 -7.97
N ILE A 28 6.72 -2.24 -9.01
CA ILE A 28 8.16 -2.47 -8.91
C ILE A 28 8.89 -1.16 -8.57
N GLU A 29 8.51 -0.05 -9.21
CA GLU A 29 9.10 1.26 -8.93
C GLU A 29 8.79 1.75 -7.50
N VAL A 30 7.54 1.59 -7.03
CA VAL A 30 7.19 1.95 -5.64
C VAL A 30 7.92 1.06 -4.65
N ALA A 31 8.03 -0.24 -4.92
CA ALA A 31 8.76 -1.19 -4.08
C ALA A 31 10.23 -0.81 -3.94
N SER A 32 10.88 -0.49 -5.06
CA SER A 32 12.28 -0.06 -5.09
C SER A 32 12.49 1.24 -4.30
N LYS A 33 11.64 2.25 -4.51
CA LYS A 33 11.75 3.55 -3.82
C LYS A 33 11.44 3.48 -2.32
N SER A 34 10.50 2.62 -1.91
CA SER A 34 10.09 2.48 -0.49
C SER A 34 10.88 1.44 0.31
N SER A 35 11.83 0.73 -0.32
CA SER A 35 12.50 -0.44 0.28
C SER A 35 11.51 -1.52 0.77
N LEU A 36 10.39 -1.66 0.08
CA LEU A 36 9.37 -2.69 0.34
C LEU A 36 9.40 -3.75 -0.76
N SER A 37 8.92 -4.96 -0.45
CA SER A 37 8.77 -5.97 -1.50
C SER A 37 7.52 -5.70 -2.34
N VAL A 38 7.61 -6.02 -3.64
CA VAL A 38 6.50 -5.93 -4.60
C VAL A 38 5.28 -6.72 -4.12
N SER A 39 5.51 -7.92 -3.58
CA SER A 39 4.45 -8.79 -3.03
C SER A 39 3.77 -8.15 -1.82
N TYR A 40 4.52 -7.50 -0.94
CA TYR A 40 3.95 -6.79 0.20
C TYR A 40 3.06 -5.62 -0.23
N LEU A 41 3.53 -4.80 -1.18
CA LEU A 41 2.75 -3.72 -1.79
C LEU A 41 1.46 -4.23 -2.45
N ASN A 42 1.54 -5.31 -3.23
CA ASN A 42 0.36 -5.93 -3.85
C ASN A 42 -0.67 -6.41 -2.83
N GLU A 43 -0.23 -7.00 -1.71
CA GLU A 43 -1.11 -7.45 -0.64
C GLU A 43 -1.74 -6.28 0.14
N ILE A 44 -1.06 -5.12 0.21
CA ILE A 44 -1.64 -3.88 0.75
C ILE A 44 -2.70 -3.34 -0.21
N GLU A 45 -2.41 -3.23 -1.52
CA GLU A 45 -3.37 -2.74 -2.52
C GLU A 45 -4.63 -3.61 -2.61
N LYS A 46 -4.51 -4.90 -2.32
CA LYS A 46 -5.65 -5.84 -2.22
C LYS A 46 -6.38 -5.80 -0.86
N GLY A 47 -5.97 -4.95 0.07
CA GLY A 47 -6.57 -4.84 1.40
C GLY A 47 -6.34 -6.06 2.31
N LYS A 48 -5.40 -6.95 1.97
CA LYS A 48 -5.11 -8.16 2.76
C LYS A 48 -4.19 -7.83 3.94
N LYS A 49 -3.20 -6.97 3.71
CA LYS A 49 -2.23 -6.52 4.73
C LYS A 49 -2.44 -5.05 5.08
N TYR A 50 -2.23 -4.73 6.35
CA TYR A 50 -2.11 -3.36 6.83
C TYR A 50 -0.64 -3.09 7.16
N PRO A 51 0.00 -2.06 6.58
CA PRO A 51 1.36 -1.70 6.93
C PRO A 51 1.46 -1.11 8.34
N LYS A 52 2.58 -1.38 9.02
CA LYS A 52 2.90 -0.68 10.27
C LYS A 52 3.20 0.79 9.98
N VAL A 53 3.12 1.63 11.01
CA VAL A 53 3.29 3.09 10.91
C VAL A 53 4.62 3.46 10.22
N GLU A 54 5.70 2.76 10.55
CA GLU A 54 7.02 3.01 9.95
C GLU A 54 7.00 2.74 8.43
N LYS A 55 6.25 1.73 7.99
CA LYS A 55 6.13 1.39 6.56
C LYS A 55 5.21 2.37 5.81
N ILE A 56 4.21 2.91 6.49
CA ILE A 56 3.37 3.99 5.94
C ILE A 56 4.23 5.25 5.74
N ALA A 57 5.07 5.60 6.71
CA ALA A 57 5.99 6.73 6.60
C ALA A 57 6.99 6.54 5.44
N GLN A 58 7.53 5.32 5.25
CA GLN A 58 8.38 5.00 4.09
C GLN A 58 7.65 5.18 2.75
N LEU A 59 6.39 4.73 2.65
CA LEU A 59 5.57 4.91 1.45
C LEU A 59 5.26 6.37 1.15
N ALA A 60 5.13 7.22 2.17
CA ALA A 60 4.84 8.65 2.02
C ALA A 60 6.03 9.45 1.45
N GLN A 61 7.24 8.89 1.46
CA GLN A 61 8.44 9.51 0.90
C GLN A 61 8.65 9.21 -0.60
N VAL A 62 7.78 8.38 -1.20
CA VAL A 62 7.81 7.97 -2.62
C VAL A 62 6.86 8.80 -3.47
#